data_AF-R9T490-F1
#
_entry.id   AF-R9T490-F1
#
_cell.length_a   1.000
_cell.length_b   1.000
_cell.length_c   1.000
_cell.angle_alpha   90.00
_cell.angle_beta   90.00
_cell.angle_gamma   90.00
#
_symmetry.space_group_name_H-M   'P 1'
#
loop_
_entity.id
_entity.type
_entity.pdbx_description
1 polymer ?
#
loop_
_entity_poly.entity_id
_entity_poly.type
_entity_poly.pdbx_seq_one_letter_code
_entity_poly.pdbx_strand_id
1 'polypeptide(L)'
;MTNWYPEAIHPSDWKYGMSIQMTQNKKNGMYRGYYVLMGIIVILPWIVAIPSIPFLPDHVPIHTDFNGNITDYAGKYSILTISAIGLVLWLFLFGICRLVRLLEEDEKVKTGEKATLICSIIGLTVLSAVDIWYVYLGFKYGY
;
A
#
# COMPACT_ATOMS: atom_id res chain seq x y z
N MET A 1 -17.11 11.62 -56.97
CA MET A 1 -17.49 10.52 -56.06
C MET A 1 -16.26 10.19 -55.23
N THR A 2 -16.19 10.67 -53.98
CA THR A 2 -15.08 10.37 -53.07
C THR A 2 -15.20 8.90 -52.65
N ASN A 3 -14.11 8.16 -52.79
CA ASN A 3 -14.06 6.73 -52.52
C ASN A 3 -14.21 6.52 -51.00
N TRP A 4 -15.33 5.95 -50.56
CA TRP A 4 -15.69 5.75 -49.14
C TRP A 4 -15.22 4.41 -48.56
N TYR A 5 -14.27 3.72 -49.22
CA TYR A 5 -13.74 2.48 -48.68
C TYR A 5 -12.64 2.78 -47.65
N PRO A 6 -12.79 2.32 -46.39
CA PRO A 6 -11.66 2.34 -45.46
C PRO A 6 -10.53 1.51 -46.07
N GLU A 7 -9.34 2.09 -46.15
CA GLU A 7 -8.13 1.38 -46.56
C GLU A 7 -8.02 0.06 -45.78
N ALA A 8 -7.84 -1.05 -46.50
CA ALA A 8 -7.73 -2.36 -45.87
C ALA A 8 -6.58 -2.34 -44.87
N ILE A 9 -6.89 -2.64 -43.60
CA ILE A 9 -5.95 -2.67 -42.47
C ILE A 9 -4.73 -3.52 -42.88
N HIS A 10 -3.54 -2.92 -42.89
CA HIS A 10 -2.34 -3.61 -43.37
C HIS A 10 -1.97 -4.73 -42.38
N PRO A 11 -1.42 -5.88 -42.82
CA PRO A 11 -1.03 -6.98 -41.93
C PRO A 11 0.00 -6.61 -40.84
N SER A 12 0.63 -5.45 -40.91
CA SER A 12 1.47 -4.90 -39.83
C SER A 12 0.65 -4.35 -38.66
N ASP A 13 -0.55 -3.86 -38.94
CA ASP A 13 -1.32 -3.03 -38.02
C ASP A 13 -1.98 -3.89 -36.93
N TRP A 14 -2.35 -5.14 -37.27
CA TRP A 14 -2.82 -6.10 -36.28
C TRP A 14 -1.71 -6.55 -35.34
N LYS A 15 -0.47 -6.75 -35.84
CA LYS A 15 0.69 -7.10 -35.01
C LYS A 15 1.03 -5.95 -34.07
N TYR A 16 0.96 -4.73 -34.58
CA TYR A 16 1.23 -3.52 -33.80
C TYR A 16 0.18 -3.32 -32.70
N GLY A 17 -1.12 -3.40 -33.03
CA GLY A 17 -2.21 -3.32 -32.06
C GLY A 17 -2.15 -4.42 -30.99
N MET A 18 -1.81 -5.65 -31.39
CA MET A 18 -1.66 -6.77 -30.48
C MET A 18 -0.45 -6.58 -29.54
N SER A 19 0.67 -6.06 -30.03
CA SER A 19 1.83 -5.74 -29.19
C SER A 19 1.54 -4.66 -28.14
N ILE A 20 0.74 -3.65 -28.49
CA ILE A 20 0.30 -2.59 -27.58
C ILE A 20 -0.63 -3.18 -26.51
N GLN A 21 -1.61 -3.99 -26.91
CA GLN A 21 -2.50 -4.68 -25.96
C GLN A 21 -1.73 -5.57 -25.00
N MET A 22 -0.79 -6.39 -25.49
CA MET A 22 0.04 -7.25 -24.63
C MET A 22 0.88 -6.43 -23.64
N THR A 23 1.45 -5.31 -24.08
CA THR A 23 2.25 -4.42 -23.23
C THR A 23 1.40 -3.76 -22.14
N GLN A 24 0.20 -3.29 -22.48
CA GLN A 24 -0.77 -2.74 -21.52
C GLN A 24 -1.27 -3.80 -20.53
N ASN A 25 -1.54 -5.02 -20.99
CA ASN A 25 -2.00 -6.09 -20.13
C ASN A 25 -0.92 -6.53 -19.12
N LYS A 26 0.33 -6.62 -19.58
CA LYS A 26 1.50 -6.88 -18.72
C LYS A 26 1.72 -5.75 -17.71
N LYS A 27 1.57 -4.49 -18.14
CA LYS A 27 1.60 -3.30 -17.27
C LYS A 27 0.55 -3.49 -16.16
N ASN A 28 -0.72 -3.65 -16.52
CA ASN A 28 -1.83 -3.80 -15.58
C ASN A 28 -1.66 -4.97 -14.59
N GLY A 29 -1.15 -6.12 -15.05
CA GLY A 29 -0.85 -7.26 -14.18
C GLY A 29 0.20 -6.93 -13.09
N MET A 30 1.25 -6.21 -13.46
CA MET A 30 2.30 -5.79 -12.53
C MET A 30 1.76 -4.80 -11.48
N TYR A 31 0.96 -3.81 -11.89
CA TYR A 31 0.35 -2.83 -10.98
C TYR A 31 -0.62 -3.46 -9.98
N ARG A 32 -1.39 -4.46 -10.41
CA ARG A 32 -2.24 -5.25 -9.52
C ARG A 32 -1.44 -5.90 -8.38
N GLY A 33 -0.24 -6.40 -8.67
CA GLY A 33 0.65 -6.97 -7.66
C GLY A 33 1.04 -5.98 -6.57
N TYR A 34 1.37 -4.74 -6.94
CA TYR A 34 1.72 -3.69 -5.98
C TYR A 34 0.55 -3.33 -5.05
N TYR A 35 -0.67 -3.19 -5.58
CA TYR A 35 -1.85 -2.91 -4.76
C TYR A 35 -2.17 -4.04 -3.78
N VAL A 36 -2.03 -5.31 -4.22
CA VAL A 36 -2.21 -6.46 -3.34
C VAL A 36 -1.14 -6.49 -2.25
N LEU A 37 0.11 -6.22 -2.59
CA LEU A 37 1.21 -6.14 -1.62
C LEU A 37 0.97 -5.06 -0.56
N MET A 38 0.53 -3.87 -0.97
CA MET A 38 0.15 -2.81 -0.03
C MET A 38 -0.95 -3.27 0.95
N GLY A 39 -1.96 -3.97 0.44
CA GLY A 39 -3.03 -4.54 1.28
C GLY A 39 -2.51 -5.57 2.28
N ILE A 40 -1.63 -6.47 1.85
CA ILE A 40 -1.03 -7.49 2.73
C ILE A 40 -0.23 -6.82 3.85
N ILE A 41 0.62 -5.84 3.52
CA ILE A 41 1.46 -5.13 4.51
C ILE A 41 0.60 -4.47 5.59
N VAL A 42 -0.53 -3.87 5.22
CA VAL A 42 -1.40 -3.14 6.15
C VAL A 42 -2.23 -4.06 7.02
N ILE A 43 -2.63 -5.23 6.50
CA ILE A 43 -3.39 -6.21 7.25
C ILE A 43 -2.50 -6.99 8.23
N LEU A 44 -1.20 -7.11 7.95
CA LEU A 44 -0.29 -7.91 8.77
C LEU A 44 -0.24 -7.47 10.25
N PRO A 45 -0.14 -6.18 10.60
CA PRO A 45 -0.23 -5.73 11.99
C PRO A 45 -1.55 -6.10 12.66
N TRP A 46 -2.68 -6.06 11.95
CA TRP A 46 -3.97 -6.46 12.50
C TRP A 46 -4.03 -7.95 12.85
N ILE A 47 -3.45 -8.79 11.97
CA ILE A 47 -3.33 -10.24 12.21
C ILE A 47 -2.44 -10.53 13.42
N VAL A 48 -1.47 -9.66 13.73
CA VAL A 48 -0.60 -9.81 14.90
C VAL A 48 -1.26 -9.22 16.16
N ALA A 49 -1.82 -8.02 16.08
CA ALA A 49 -2.33 -7.26 17.21
C ALA A 49 -3.60 -7.90 17.80
N ILE A 50 -4.60 -8.26 16.97
CA ILE A 50 -5.88 -8.80 17.46
C ILE A 50 -5.66 -10.08 18.31
N PRO A 51 -4.92 -11.10 17.83
CA PRO A 51 -4.69 -12.31 18.61
C PRO A 51 -3.79 -12.08 19.82
N SER A 52 -3.00 -11.00 19.85
CA SER A 52 -2.12 -10.69 20.96
C SER A 52 -2.88 -10.11 22.16
N ILE A 53 -3.97 -9.36 21.95
CA ILE A 53 -4.72 -8.64 23.00
C ILE A 53 -5.08 -9.50 24.23
N PRO A 54 -5.58 -10.74 24.10
CA PRO A 54 -5.92 -11.58 25.26
C PRO A 54 -4.70 -11.92 26.13
N PHE A 55 -3.51 -11.89 25.56
CA PHE A 55 -2.25 -12.22 26.23
C PHE A 55 -1.47 -10.97 26.66
N LEU A 56 -1.93 -9.79 26.25
CA LEU A 56 -1.30 -8.53 26.64
C LEU A 56 -1.71 -8.13 28.07
N PRO A 57 -0.75 -7.61 28.85
CA PRO A 57 -1.05 -6.96 30.13
C PRO A 57 -1.95 -5.74 29.93
N ASP A 58 -2.64 -5.28 30.98
CA ASP A 58 -3.62 -4.20 30.85
C ASP A 58 -2.98 -2.86 30.48
N HIS A 59 -1.74 -2.63 30.92
CA HIS A 59 -0.94 -1.45 30.56
C HIS A 59 0.25 -1.82 29.69
N VAL A 60 0.43 -1.07 28.60
CA VAL A 60 1.52 -1.24 27.62
C VAL A 60 2.23 0.08 27.35
N PRO A 61 3.55 0.07 27.11
CA PRO A 61 4.30 1.27 26.78
C PRO A 61 3.87 1.83 25.42
N ILE A 62 3.66 3.15 25.36
CA ILE A 62 3.24 3.84 24.13
C ILE A 62 4.21 4.93 23.68
N HIS A 63 4.97 5.49 24.62
CA HIS A 63 6.01 6.48 24.31
C HIS A 63 7.36 6.06 24.87
N THR A 64 8.39 6.31 24.08
CA THR A 64 9.79 6.16 24.46
C THR A 64 10.54 7.46 24.20
N ASP A 65 11.50 7.79 25.07
CA ASP A 65 12.44 8.87 24.80
C ASP A 65 13.45 8.48 23.70
N PHE A 66 14.32 9.43 23.32
CA PHE A 66 15.38 9.17 22.34
C PHE A 66 16.46 8.18 22.82
N ASN A 67 16.51 7.88 24.12
CA ASN A 67 17.41 6.90 24.70
C ASN A 67 16.77 5.50 24.79
N GLY A 68 15.50 5.35 24.38
CA GLY A 68 14.75 4.11 24.44
C GLY A 68 14.12 3.80 25.81
N ASN A 69 14.12 4.75 26.74
CA ASN A 69 13.41 4.60 28.01
C ASN A 69 11.91 4.80 27.81
N ILE A 70 11.11 3.97 28.47
CA ILE A 70 9.65 4.10 28.44
C ILE A 70 9.26 5.31 29.29
N THR A 71 8.54 6.24 28.68
CA THR A 71 8.09 7.48 29.34
C THR A 71 6.60 7.47 29.66
N ASP A 72 5.81 6.64 28.97
CA ASP A 72 4.36 6.60 29.15
C ASP A 72 3.75 5.23 28.83
N TYR A 73 2.62 4.93 29.47
CA TYR A 73 1.84 3.71 29.33
C TYR A 73 0.39 4.03 28.97
N ALA A 74 -0.19 3.20 28.11
CA ALA A 74 -1.60 3.26 27.74
C ALA A 74 -2.25 1.89 27.96
N GLY A 75 -3.58 1.83 27.86
CA GLY A 75 -4.29 0.55 27.89
C GLY A 75 -3.93 -0.33 26.68
N LYS A 76 -3.99 -1.66 26.82
CA LYS A 76 -3.66 -2.61 25.73
C LYS A 76 -4.39 -2.42 24.41
N TYR A 77 -5.60 -1.84 24.43
CA TYR A 77 -6.36 -1.54 23.22
C TYR A 77 -5.80 -0.36 22.41
N SER A 78 -4.90 0.45 22.98
CA SER A 78 -4.26 1.56 22.28
C SER A 78 -3.41 1.12 21.08
N ILE A 79 -2.89 -0.11 21.10
CA ILE A 79 -2.14 -0.70 19.99
C ILE A 79 -3.02 -0.79 18.73
N LEU A 80 -4.31 -1.10 18.87
CA LEU A 80 -5.23 -1.12 17.73
C LEU A 80 -5.44 0.25 17.09
N THR A 81 -5.26 1.34 17.84
CA THR A 81 -5.35 2.70 17.30
C THR A 81 -4.25 2.95 16.27
N ILE A 82 -3.04 2.46 16.52
CA ILE A 82 -1.91 2.57 15.58
C ILE A 82 -2.21 1.77 14.31
N SER A 83 -2.70 0.54 14.45
CA SER A 83 -3.14 -0.29 13.31
C SER A 83 -4.27 0.36 12.50
N ALA A 84 -5.21 1.04 13.18
CA ALA A 84 -6.30 1.78 12.53
C ALA A 84 -5.81 2.99 11.74
N ILE A 85 -4.84 3.74 12.26
CA ILE A 85 -4.18 4.83 11.51
C ILE A 85 -3.52 4.28 10.25
N GLY A 86 -2.85 3.13 10.33
CA GLY A 86 -2.27 2.45 9.17
C GLY A 86 -3.29 2.09 8.08
N LEU A 87 -4.49 1.62 8.47
CA LEU A 87 -5.58 1.32 7.54
C LEU A 87 -6.07 2.59 6.82
N VAL A 88 -6.28 3.68 7.56
CA VAL A 88 -6.71 4.98 6.98
C VAL A 88 -5.65 5.51 6.01
N LEU A 89 -4.38 5.44 6.40
CA LEU A 89 -3.27 5.90 5.55
C LEU A 89 -3.16 5.06 4.28
N TRP A 90 -3.40 3.75 4.35
CA TRP A 90 -3.46 2.90 3.18
C TRP A 90 -4.57 3.28 2.21
N LEU A 91 -5.79 3.52 2.71
CA LEU A 91 -6.91 3.97 1.87
C LEU A 91 -6.58 5.29 1.18
N PHE A 92 -5.96 6.23 1.91
CA PHE A 92 -5.50 7.49 1.37
C PHE A 92 -4.46 7.31 0.25
N LEU A 93 -3.39 6.55 0.51
CA LEU A 93 -2.33 6.29 -0.46
C LEU A 93 -2.84 5.49 -1.68
N PHE A 94 -3.76 4.55 -1.47
CA PHE A 94 -4.43 3.83 -2.55
C PHE A 94 -5.20 4.79 -3.46
N GLY A 95 -5.93 5.73 -2.86
CA GLY A 95 -6.61 6.80 -3.59
C GLY A 95 -5.64 7.65 -4.42
N ILE A 96 -4.54 8.09 -3.83
CA ILE A 96 -3.51 8.88 -4.53
C ILE A 96 -2.91 8.10 -5.70
N CYS A 97 -2.55 6.83 -5.50
CA CYS A 97 -2.01 5.99 -6.58
C CYS A 97 -3.01 5.85 -7.74
N ARG A 98 -4.30 5.71 -7.43
CA ARG A 98 -5.35 5.61 -8.45
C ARG A 98 -5.55 6.93 -9.20
N LEU A 99 -5.51 8.06 -8.50
CA LEU A 99 -5.59 9.38 -9.13
C LEU A 99 -4.40 9.64 -10.05
N VAL A 100 -3.18 9.34 -9.62
CA VAL A 100 -1.97 9.46 -10.45
C VAL A 100 -2.11 8.61 -11.72
N ARG A 101 -2.64 7.39 -11.61
CA ARG A 101 -2.85 6.54 -12.78
C ARG A 101 -3.86 7.13 -13.77
N LEU A 102 -4.97 7.67 -13.28
CA LEU A 102 -5.99 8.30 -14.13
C LEU A 102 -5.42 9.52 -14.85
N LEU A 103 -4.62 10.34 -14.17
CA LEU A 103 -3.95 11.50 -14.76
C LEU A 103 -2.92 11.08 -15.84
N GLU A 104 -2.19 9.98 -15.63
CA GLU A 104 -1.24 9.43 -16.63
C GLU A 104 -1.92 8.72 -17.83
N GLU A 105 -3.19 8.34 -17.70
CA GLU A 105 -3.96 7.82 -18.84
C GLU A 105 -4.40 8.98 -19.76
N ASP A 106 -4.73 10.15 -19.19
CA ASP A 106 -5.13 11.35 -19.93
C ASP A 106 -3.93 12.15 -20.48
N GLU A 107 -2.85 12.28 -19.73
CA GLU A 107 -1.62 12.94 -20.18
C GLU A 107 -0.62 11.92 -20.72
N LYS A 108 -0.07 12.13 -21.93
CA LYS A 108 0.99 11.28 -22.53
C LYS A 108 2.31 11.22 -21.73
N VAL A 109 2.37 11.80 -20.52
CA VAL A 109 3.54 11.87 -19.64
C VAL A 109 3.43 10.80 -18.56
N LYS A 110 4.17 9.70 -18.74
CA LYS A 110 4.21 8.57 -17.81
C LYS A 110 5.47 8.63 -16.96
N THR A 111 5.37 8.95 -15.67
CA THR A 111 6.56 8.93 -14.80
C THR A 111 6.29 8.80 -13.30
N GLY A 112 5.09 9.11 -12.81
CA GLY A 112 4.78 9.19 -11.39
C GLY A 112 4.22 7.90 -10.76
N GLU A 113 3.38 7.13 -11.47
CA GLU A 113 2.59 6.04 -10.86
C GLU A 113 3.46 5.01 -10.13
N LYS A 114 4.56 4.59 -10.77
CA LYS A 114 5.49 3.61 -10.20
C LYS A 114 6.21 4.16 -8.98
N ALA A 115 6.65 5.43 -9.01
CA ALA A 115 7.33 6.06 -7.89
C ALA A 115 6.38 6.22 -6.70
N THR A 116 5.16 6.69 -6.93
CA THR A 116 4.11 6.82 -5.91
C THR A 116 3.80 5.47 -5.24
N LEU A 117 3.69 4.39 -6.02
CA LEU A 117 3.47 3.05 -5.47
C LEU A 117 4.64 2.57 -4.62
N ILE A 118 5.88 2.72 -5.09
CA ILE A 118 7.07 2.30 -4.34
C ILE A 118 7.18 3.08 -3.03
N CYS A 119 7.01 4.40 -3.06
CA CYS A 119 7.02 5.23 -1.85
C CYS A 119 5.92 4.81 -0.87
N SER A 120 4.72 4.50 -1.38
CA SER A 120 3.61 4.04 -0.54
C SER A 120 3.93 2.69 0.11
N ILE A 121 4.51 1.74 -0.62
CA ILE A 121 4.91 0.43 -0.08
C ILE A 121 5.96 0.60 1.02
N ILE A 122 6.99 1.43 0.79
CA ILE A 122 8.06 1.68 1.78
C ILE A 122 7.45 2.30 3.05
N GLY A 123 6.63 3.35 2.90
CA GLY A 123 5.99 4.01 4.04
C GLY A 123 5.11 3.08 4.85
N LEU A 124 4.27 2.28 4.18
CA LEU A 124 3.41 1.29 4.85
C LEU A 124 4.22 0.17 5.52
N THR A 125 5.35 -0.24 4.93
CA THR A 125 6.23 -1.25 5.53
C THR A 125 6.84 -0.75 6.84
N VAL A 126 7.34 0.50 6.84
CA VAL A 126 7.89 1.13 8.06
C VAL A 126 6.81 1.25 9.12
N LEU A 127 5.62 1.72 8.76
CA LEU A 127 4.52 1.86 9.70
C LEU A 127 4.08 0.50 10.27
N SER A 128 3.99 -0.53 9.44
CA SER A 128 3.68 -1.89 9.87
C SER A 128 4.74 -2.46 10.81
N ALA A 129 6.02 -2.20 10.57
CA ALA A 129 7.10 -2.62 11.45
C ALA A 129 7.03 -1.94 12.82
N VAL A 130 6.72 -0.63 12.85
CA VAL A 130 6.52 0.12 14.10
C VAL A 130 5.35 -0.43 14.90
N ASP A 131 4.24 -0.77 14.24
CA ASP A 131 3.06 -1.32 14.92
C ASP A 131 3.35 -2.69 15.58
N ILE A 132 4.03 -3.59 14.85
CA ILE A 132 4.46 -4.89 15.40
C ILE A 132 5.47 -4.70 16.54
N TRP A 133 6.35 -3.69 16.43
CA TRP A 133 7.28 -3.34 17.49
C TRP A 133 6.56 -2.92 18.78
N TYR A 134 5.46 -2.17 18.67
CA TYR A 134 4.64 -1.81 19.84
C TYR A 134 3.98 -3.03 20.50
N VAL A 135 3.51 -4.01 19.72
CA VAL A 135 3.01 -5.28 20.26
C VAL A 135 4.11 -5.99 21.06
N TYR A 136 5.34 -6.04 20.52
CA TYR A 136 6.50 -6.62 21.21
C TYR A 136 6.82 -5.88 22.53
N LEU A 137 6.83 -4.55 22.51
CA LEU A 137 7.06 -3.76 23.72
C LEU A 137 5.98 -4.02 24.78
N GLY A 138 4.73 -4.19 24.36
CA GLY A 138 3.62 -4.60 25.23
C GLY A 138 3.90 -5.88 25.99
N PHE A 139 4.36 -6.93 25.30
CA PHE A 139 4.74 -8.20 25.95
C PHE A 139 5.95 -8.09 26.86
N LYS A 140 6.91 -7.24 26.53
CA LYS A 140 8.19 -7.17 27.25
C LYS A 140 8.15 -6.30 28.50
N TYR A 141 7.39 -5.20 28.45
CA TYR A 141 7.45 -4.15 29.47
C TYR A 141 6.08 -3.80 30.05
N GLY A 142 4.99 -4.36 29.51
CA GLY A 142 3.67 -4.14 30.08
C GLY A 142 3.49 -4.86 31.42
N TYR A 143 2.52 -4.39 32.20
CA TYR A 143 2.19 -4.90 33.53
C TYR A 143 0.69 -4.85 33.82
#